data_AF-A0A859QEA7-F1
#
_entry.id   AF-A0A859QEA7-F1
#
_cell.length_a   1.000
_cell.length_b   1.000
_cell.length_c   1.000
_cell.angle_alpha   90.00
_cell.angle_beta   90.00
_cell.angle_gamma   90.00
#
_symmetry.space_group_name_H-M   'P 1'
#
loop_
_entity.id
_entity.type
_entity.pdbx_description
1 polymer ?
#
loop_
_entity_poly.entity_id
_entity_poly.type
_entity_poly.pdbx_seq_one_letter_code
_entity_poly.pdbx_strand_id
1 'polypeptide(L)'
;MAEKKPGIDQALIRDLANILKDTDLTEIEVEQEDLRIRVSRNGTPVAMPMPAMPTYQAPPPVAVAQPGVASQPAAESGRSSKNAVTAPMVGTAYLAPAPGARPFIEVGAMVKEGQTILIIEAMKTMNQIPAPRAGKVTEILVQDAAPVEYGEPLIVIE
;
A
#
# COMPACT_ATOMS: atom_id res chain seq x y z
N MET A 1 -44.33 11.14 28.05
CA MET A 1 -42.85 11.21 28.01
C MET A 1 -42.47 11.29 26.54
N ALA A 2 -41.82 12.36 26.10
CA ALA A 2 -41.62 12.63 24.67
C ALA A 2 -40.55 11.68 24.09
N GLU A 3 -40.90 11.02 22.98
CA GLU A 3 -40.03 10.18 22.17
C GLU A 3 -38.80 10.95 21.70
N LYS A 4 -37.61 10.47 22.10
CA LYS A 4 -36.32 10.99 21.63
C LYS A 4 -36.01 10.31 20.30
N LYS A 5 -36.27 10.99 19.18
CA LYS A 5 -35.72 10.60 17.87
C LYS A 5 -34.20 10.40 17.99
N PRO A 6 -33.59 9.39 17.34
CA PRO A 6 -32.14 9.33 17.15
C PRO A 6 -31.76 10.39 16.11
N GLY A 7 -31.95 11.65 16.49
CA GLY A 7 -31.57 12.81 15.70
C GLY A 7 -30.11 13.06 15.98
N ILE A 8 -29.30 12.99 14.92
CA ILE A 8 -27.91 13.44 14.88
C ILE A 8 -27.71 14.66 15.78
N ASP A 9 -26.78 14.56 16.74
CA ASP A 9 -26.53 15.61 17.71
C ASP A 9 -25.77 16.78 17.06
N GLN A 10 -26.51 17.85 16.75
CA GLN A 10 -25.95 19.05 16.12
C GLN A 10 -24.97 19.80 17.04
N ALA A 11 -25.08 19.64 18.36
CA ALA A 11 -24.15 20.27 19.30
C ALA A 11 -22.78 19.59 19.22
N LEU A 12 -22.77 18.25 19.14
CA LEU A 12 -21.54 17.46 18.98
C LEU A 12 -20.81 17.79 17.66
N ILE A 13 -21.54 17.89 16.54
CA ILE A 13 -20.93 18.25 15.25
C ILE A 13 -20.29 19.64 15.31
N ARG A 14 -20.95 20.60 15.97
CA ARG A 14 -20.43 21.96 16.11
C ARG A 14 -19.18 22.01 16.99
N ASP A 15 -19.15 21.20 18.05
CA ASP A 15 -17.98 21.07 18.91
C ASP A 15 -16.78 20.48 18.16
N LEU A 16 -16.99 19.38 17.42
CA LEU A 16 -15.98 18.77 16.56
C LEU A 16 -15.45 19.76 15.50
N ALA A 17 -16.32 20.58 14.90
CA ALA A 17 -15.91 21.60 13.94
C ALA A 17 -15.06 22.73 14.58
N ASN A 18 -15.37 23.12 15.83
CA ASN A 18 -14.57 24.09 16.59
C ASN A 18 -13.20 23.51 16.95
N ILE A 19 -13.16 22.27 17.44
CA ILE A 19 -11.90 21.57 17.74
C ILE A 19 -11.05 21.50 16.47
N LEU A 20 -11.62 21.08 15.34
CA LEU A 20 -10.91 21.03 14.05
C LEU A 20 -10.34 22.40 13.67
N LYS A 21 -11.05 23.48 13.99
CA LYS A 21 -10.59 24.85 13.73
C LYS A 21 -9.47 25.31 14.66
N ASP A 22 -9.55 25.01 15.95
CA ASP A 22 -8.57 25.45 16.96
C ASP A 22 -7.28 24.62 16.94
N THR A 23 -7.37 23.37 16.50
CA THR A 23 -6.24 22.43 16.47
C THR A 23 -5.53 22.35 15.12
N ASP A 24 -5.97 23.13 14.12
CA ASP A 24 -5.50 23.08 12.73
C ASP A 24 -5.49 21.66 12.12
N LEU A 25 -6.38 20.80 12.61
CA LEU A 25 -6.58 19.46 12.06
C LEU A 25 -7.34 19.54 10.73
N THR A 26 -7.06 18.59 9.83
CA THR A 26 -7.76 18.50 8.54
C THR A 26 -9.07 17.71 8.66
N GLU A 27 -9.14 16.80 9.63
CA GLU A 27 -10.25 15.86 9.80
C GLU A 27 -10.35 15.34 11.24
N ILE A 28 -11.57 15.13 11.73
CA ILE A 28 -11.88 14.47 13.00
C ILE A 28 -12.98 13.43 12.77
N GLU A 29 -12.79 12.21 13.28
CA GLU A 29 -13.76 11.11 13.21
C GLU A 29 -14.05 10.55 14.60
N VAL A 30 -15.33 10.33 14.90
CA VAL A 30 -15.82 9.76 16.17
C VAL A 30 -16.79 8.62 15.87
N GLU A 31 -16.56 7.46 16.51
CA GLU A 31 -17.40 6.27 16.42
C GLU A 31 -17.95 5.90 17.80
N GLN A 32 -19.27 5.71 17.91
CA GLN A 32 -19.96 5.26 19.11
C GLN A 32 -21.05 4.26 18.73
N GLU A 33 -20.88 2.99 19.09
CA GLU A 33 -21.82 1.87 18.90
C GLU A 33 -22.45 1.82 17.49
N ASP A 34 -23.55 2.53 17.24
CA ASP A 34 -24.26 2.58 15.95
C ASP A 34 -24.08 3.90 15.16
N LEU A 35 -23.23 4.81 15.63
CA LEU A 35 -23.07 6.17 15.10
C LEU A 35 -21.62 6.51 14.78
N ARG A 36 -21.36 6.82 13.50
CA ARG A 36 -20.08 7.35 13.01
C ARG A 36 -20.24 8.77 12.48
N ILE A 37 -19.49 9.71 13.05
CA ILE A 37 -19.49 11.13 12.66
C ILE A 37 -18.09 11.50 12.16
N ARG A 38 -18.01 11.98 10.91
CA ARG A 38 -16.77 12.46 10.27
C ARG A 38 -16.93 13.94 9.93
N VAL A 39 -16.00 14.77 10.42
CA VAL A 39 -15.95 16.22 10.14
C VAL A 39 -14.62 16.52 9.45
N SER A 40 -14.66 17.03 8.23
CA SER A 40 -13.48 17.37 7.45
C SER A 40 -13.53 18.83 6.98
N ARG A 41 -12.36 19.47 6.93
CA ARG A 41 -12.16 20.75 6.26
C ARG A 41 -11.76 20.43 4.82
N ASN A 42 -12.70 20.56 3.88
CA ASN A 42 -12.36 20.49 2.46
C ASN A 42 -11.43 21.66 2.11
N GLY A 43 -10.12 21.40 2.07
CA GLY A 43 -9.20 22.20 1.30
C GLY A 43 -9.61 22.11 -0.16
N THR A 44 -9.84 23.24 -0.81
CA THR A 44 -9.95 23.29 -2.26
C THR A 44 -8.70 22.63 -2.86
N PRO A 45 -8.82 21.63 -3.75
CA PRO A 45 -7.67 21.20 -4.52
C PRO A 45 -7.26 22.41 -5.37
N VAL A 46 -6.13 23.02 -5.01
CA VAL A 46 -5.52 24.05 -5.85
C VAL A 46 -4.96 23.31 -7.06
N ALA A 47 -5.78 23.20 -8.10
CA ALA A 47 -5.35 22.76 -9.40
C ALA A 47 -4.31 23.79 -9.90
N MET A 48 -3.03 23.44 -9.81
CA MET A 48 -1.99 24.20 -10.48
C MET A 48 -2.13 23.93 -11.99
N PRO A 49 -2.39 24.95 -12.83
CA PRO A 49 -2.40 24.76 -14.27
C PRO A 49 -0.98 24.42 -14.73
N MET A 50 -0.79 23.20 -15.25
CA MET A 50 0.43 22.86 -15.98
C MET A 50 0.43 23.64 -17.30
N PRO A 51 1.54 24.32 -17.68
CA PRO A 51 1.64 24.98 -18.97
C PRO A 51 1.64 23.93 -20.09
N ALA A 52 0.77 24.14 -21.09
CA ALA A 52 0.73 23.35 -22.30
C ALA A 52 2.04 23.53 -23.09
N MET A 53 2.82 22.45 -23.20
CA MET A 53 3.98 22.41 -24.08
C MET A 53 3.52 22.09 -25.51
N PRO A 54 4.01 22.82 -26.54
CA PRO A 54 3.62 22.59 -27.92
C PRO A 54 4.10 21.22 -28.39
N THR A 55 3.21 20.50 -29.06
CA THR A 55 3.51 19.19 -29.66
C THR A 55 4.39 19.44 -30.88
N TYR A 56 5.65 18.99 -30.81
CA TYR A 56 6.51 18.91 -31.99
C TYR A 56 6.27 17.55 -32.64
N GLN A 57 5.87 17.58 -33.92
CA GLN A 57 5.76 16.41 -34.78
C GLN A 57 7.12 15.72 -34.87
N ALA A 58 7.12 14.41 -34.63
CA ALA A 58 8.31 13.56 -34.70
C ALA A 58 8.79 13.39 -36.15
N PRO A 59 10.10 13.57 -36.44
CA PRO A 59 10.71 13.02 -37.64
C PRO A 59 10.91 11.49 -37.50
N PRO A 60 11.01 10.74 -38.61
CA PRO A 60 11.11 9.28 -38.58
C PRO A 60 12.42 8.80 -37.91
N PRO A 61 12.42 7.62 -37.27
CA PRO A 61 13.55 7.17 -36.47
C PRO A 61 14.72 6.76 -37.38
N VAL A 62 15.85 7.43 -37.18
CA VAL A 62 17.17 6.94 -37.58
C VAL A 62 17.73 6.06 -36.46
N ALA A 63 18.13 4.85 -36.81
CA ALA A 63 18.75 3.91 -35.89
C ALA A 63 20.09 4.49 -35.38
N VAL A 64 20.17 4.70 -34.07
CA VAL A 64 21.42 4.98 -33.37
C VAL A 64 21.51 4.01 -32.20
N ALA A 65 22.46 3.09 -32.28
CA ALA A 65 22.85 2.24 -31.18
C ALA A 65 23.48 3.10 -30.07
N GLN A 66 22.91 3.06 -28.87
CA GLN A 66 23.55 3.54 -27.64
C GLN A 66 23.30 2.55 -26.48
N PRO A 67 24.25 2.48 -25.53
CA PRO A 67 24.46 1.30 -24.70
C PRO A 67 23.59 1.29 -23.44
N GLY A 68 22.99 0.12 -23.18
CA GLY A 68 22.70 -0.47 -21.87
C GLY A 68 22.32 0.45 -20.71
N VAL A 69 21.03 0.78 -20.62
CA VAL A 69 20.35 0.76 -19.31
C VAL A 69 19.57 -0.53 -19.26
N ALA A 70 19.92 -1.39 -18.31
CA ALA A 70 19.30 -2.69 -18.14
C ALA A 70 17.83 -2.49 -17.73
N SER A 71 16.94 -2.49 -18.71
CA SER A 71 15.57 -2.94 -18.54
C SER A 71 15.67 -4.40 -18.14
N GLN A 72 15.69 -4.66 -16.83
CA GLN A 72 15.58 -6.01 -16.33
C GLN A 72 14.25 -6.56 -16.89
N PRO A 73 14.24 -7.74 -17.53
CA PRO A 73 13.01 -8.30 -18.04
C PRO A 73 12.07 -8.47 -16.85
N ALA A 74 10.83 -8.01 -16.98
CA ALA A 74 9.75 -8.50 -16.17
C ALA A 74 9.81 -10.03 -16.29
N ALA A 75 10.31 -10.68 -15.23
CA ALA A 75 10.44 -12.12 -15.20
C ALA A 75 9.07 -12.70 -15.49
N GLU A 76 9.03 -13.56 -16.50
CA GLU A 76 7.87 -14.31 -16.94
C GLU A 76 7.05 -14.78 -15.75
N SER A 77 5.86 -14.19 -15.60
CA SER A 77 4.81 -14.56 -14.67
C SER A 77 4.19 -15.89 -15.10
N GLY A 78 4.99 -16.96 -15.05
CA GLY A 78 4.63 -18.33 -15.37
C GLY A 78 5.03 -19.34 -14.30
N ARG A 79 5.55 -18.91 -13.15
CA ARG A 79 6.05 -19.80 -12.11
C ARG A 79 4.98 -20.12 -11.06
N SER A 80 4.35 -21.27 -11.25
CA SER A 80 3.51 -22.06 -10.34
C SER A 80 2.81 -21.30 -9.18
N SER A 81 1.64 -20.71 -9.47
CA SER A 81 0.71 -20.16 -8.47
C SER A 81 0.19 -21.19 -7.45
N LYS A 82 0.46 -22.50 -7.61
CA LYS A 82 -0.11 -23.54 -6.74
C LYS A 82 0.34 -23.42 -5.28
N ASN A 83 1.50 -22.81 -5.05
CA ASN A 83 2.13 -22.71 -3.73
C ASN A 83 2.58 -21.28 -3.39
N ALA A 84 2.12 -20.29 -4.15
CA ALA A 84 2.48 -18.90 -3.93
C ALA A 84 1.69 -18.32 -2.74
N VAL A 85 2.39 -17.69 -1.83
CA VAL A 85 1.82 -16.75 -0.85
C VAL A 85 1.62 -15.43 -1.58
N THR A 86 0.39 -14.93 -1.57
CA THR A 86 -0.01 -13.71 -2.27
C THR A 86 -0.17 -12.52 -1.33
N ALA A 87 -0.13 -11.32 -1.89
CA ALA A 87 -0.34 -10.08 -1.14
C ALA A 87 -1.80 -9.95 -0.70
N PRO A 88 -2.08 -9.81 0.62
CA PRO A 88 -3.45 -9.62 1.12
C PRO A 88 -3.94 -8.17 1.01
N MET A 89 -3.07 -7.23 0.63
CA MET A 89 -3.37 -5.81 0.52
C MET A 89 -2.44 -5.15 -0.49
N VAL A 90 -2.84 -3.98 -0.99
CA VAL A 90 -1.99 -3.12 -1.82
C VAL A 90 -1.02 -2.34 -0.94
N GLY A 91 0.24 -2.22 -1.36
CA GLY A 91 1.23 -1.47 -0.60
C GLY A 91 2.63 -1.56 -1.19
N THR A 92 3.64 -1.33 -0.35
CA THR A 92 5.05 -1.52 -0.69
C THR A 92 5.62 -2.69 0.10
N ALA A 93 6.18 -3.68 -0.58
CA ALA A 93 6.75 -4.87 0.06
C ALA A 93 8.19 -4.60 0.52
N TYR A 94 8.51 -5.06 1.74
CA TYR A 94 9.85 -5.01 2.30
C TYR A 94 10.25 -6.39 2.80
N LEU A 95 11.45 -6.83 2.40
CA LEU A 95 11.97 -8.15 2.76
C LEU A 95 12.62 -8.17 4.15
N ALA A 96 12.87 -6.99 4.74
CA ALA A 96 13.51 -6.82 6.03
C ALA A 96 12.65 -5.97 7.00
N PRO A 97 12.85 -6.08 8.33
CA PRO A 97 12.07 -5.32 9.32
C PRO A 97 12.40 -3.82 9.33
N ALA A 98 13.59 -3.45 8.84
CA ALA A 98 14.06 -2.07 8.76
C ALA A 98 15.14 -1.96 7.67
N PRO A 99 15.40 -0.76 7.13
CA PRO A 99 16.49 -0.53 6.18
C PRO A 99 17.84 -0.98 6.75
N GLY A 100 18.59 -1.77 5.98
CA GLY A 100 19.90 -2.31 6.37
C GLY A 100 19.85 -3.47 7.38
N ALA A 101 18.67 -3.89 7.83
CA ALA A 101 18.51 -5.12 8.59
C ALA A 101 18.58 -6.35 7.67
N ARG A 102 18.79 -7.53 8.27
CA ARG A 102 18.72 -8.79 7.53
C ARG A 102 17.29 -9.06 7.06
N PRO A 103 17.10 -9.66 5.87
CA PRO A 103 15.80 -10.13 5.44
C PRO A 103 15.18 -11.09 6.46
N PHE A 104 13.85 -11.14 6.51
CA PHE A 104 13.14 -12.11 7.34
C PHE A 104 13.45 -13.56 6.92
N ILE A 105 13.59 -13.78 5.61
CA ILE A 105 13.86 -15.08 5.00
C ILE A 105 14.72 -14.92 3.75
N GLU A 106 15.33 -16.03 3.33
CA GLU A 106 16.11 -16.16 2.10
C GLU A 106 15.65 -17.42 1.34
N VAL A 107 15.94 -17.49 0.04
CA VAL A 107 15.67 -18.69 -0.74
C VAL A 107 16.42 -19.89 -0.14
N GLY A 108 15.70 -20.98 0.08
CA GLY A 108 16.21 -22.19 0.73
C GLY A 108 15.93 -22.26 2.23
N ALA A 109 15.48 -21.18 2.87
CA ALA A 109 15.16 -21.17 4.30
C ALA A 109 13.92 -22.02 4.61
N MET A 110 13.93 -22.66 5.78
CA MET A 110 12.75 -23.32 6.36
C MET A 110 11.96 -22.32 7.19
N VAL A 111 10.66 -22.23 6.95
CA VAL A 111 9.73 -21.35 7.68
C VAL A 111 8.67 -22.17 8.41
N LYS A 112 8.15 -21.62 9.51
CA LYS A 112 7.00 -22.16 10.24
C LYS A 112 5.74 -21.40 9.88
N GLU A 113 4.58 -22.06 10.00
CA GLU A 113 3.30 -21.35 9.96
C GLU A 113 3.27 -20.21 10.99
N GLY A 114 2.78 -19.05 10.58
CA GLY A 114 2.75 -17.85 11.40
C GLY A 114 4.05 -17.05 11.46
N GLN A 115 5.17 -17.58 10.95
CA GLN A 115 6.44 -16.85 10.91
C GLN A 115 6.35 -15.68 9.92
N THR A 116 6.78 -14.48 10.33
CA THR A 116 6.84 -13.32 9.43
C THR A 116 7.84 -13.56 8.30
N ILE A 117 7.36 -13.40 7.07
CA ILE A 117 8.15 -13.63 5.85
C ILE A 117 8.49 -12.33 5.11
N LEU A 118 7.66 -11.30 5.23
CA LEU A 118 7.91 -9.94 4.74
C LEU A 118 6.95 -8.96 5.42
N ILE A 119 7.12 -7.67 5.15
CA ILE A 119 6.18 -6.62 5.54
C ILE A 119 5.58 -5.97 4.30
N ILE A 120 4.32 -5.58 4.35
CA ILE A 120 3.71 -4.67 3.39
C ILE A 120 3.38 -3.35 4.10
N GLU A 121 3.95 -2.26 3.61
CA GLU A 121 3.60 -0.91 4.03
C GLU A 121 2.35 -0.45 3.28
N ALA A 122 1.29 -0.18 4.03
CA ALA A 122 0.08 0.43 3.52
C ALA A 122 -0.34 1.57 4.44
N MET A 123 -0.55 2.76 3.88
CA MET A 123 -0.95 3.96 4.64
C MET A 123 -0.06 4.23 5.87
N LYS A 124 1.27 4.17 5.69
CA LYS A 124 2.30 4.35 6.75
C LYS A 124 2.28 3.31 7.87
N THR A 125 1.57 2.20 7.68
CA THR A 125 1.52 1.08 8.63
C THR A 125 2.30 -0.11 8.07
N MET A 126 3.20 -0.66 8.88
CA MET A 126 4.05 -1.81 8.54
C MET A 126 3.34 -3.11 8.90
N ASN A 127 2.58 -3.68 7.95
CA ASN A 127 1.80 -4.89 8.17
C ASN A 127 2.66 -6.13 7.94
N GLN A 128 2.89 -6.91 8.99
CA GLN A 128 3.63 -8.18 8.89
C GLN A 128 2.80 -9.21 8.15
N ILE A 129 3.43 -9.88 7.18
CA ILE A 129 2.82 -10.97 6.43
C ILE A 129 3.38 -12.28 6.98
N PRO A 130 2.56 -13.10 7.66
CA PRO A 130 2.98 -14.40 8.15
C PRO A 130 2.93 -15.47 7.04
N ALA A 131 3.77 -16.50 7.17
CA ALA A 131 3.68 -17.70 6.35
C ALA A 131 2.36 -18.45 6.66
N PRO A 132 1.53 -18.79 5.65
CA PRO A 132 0.27 -19.49 5.86
C PRO A 132 0.45 -20.98 6.20
N ARG A 133 1.68 -21.50 6.08
CA ARG A 133 2.04 -22.89 6.37
C ARG A 133 3.54 -23.01 6.62
N ALA A 134 3.96 -24.09 7.26
CA ALA A 134 5.36 -24.46 7.34
C ALA A 134 5.85 -25.02 5.99
N GLY A 135 7.12 -24.80 5.66
CA GLY A 135 7.72 -25.29 4.42
C GLY A 135 9.06 -24.65 4.10
N LYS A 136 9.58 -24.95 2.91
CA LYS A 136 10.82 -24.38 2.39
C LYS A 136 10.51 -23.25 1.42
N VAL A 137 11.18 -22.12 1.59
CA VAL A 137 11.15 -21.00 0.64
C VAL A 137 11.90 -21.42 -0.62
N THR A 138 11.20 -21.53 -1.74
CA THR A 138 11.84 -21.91 -3.01
C THR A 138 12.12 -20.71 -3.88
N GLU A 139 11.26 -19.69 -3.85
CA GLU A 139 11.37 -18.50 -4.69
C GLU A 139 10.82 -17.27 -3.96
N ILE A 140 11.49 -16.12 -4.13
CA ILE A 140 11.00 -14.80 -3.71
C ILE A 140 10.75 -14.03 -5.00
N LEU A 141 9.48 -13.70 -5.27
CA LEU A 141 9.00 -13.14 -6.53
C LEU A 141 8.92 -11.61 -6.51
N VAL A 142 9.04 -11.01 -5.31
CA VAL A 142 8.97 -9.57 -5.09
C VAL A 142 10.34 -9.00 -4.72
N GLN A 143 10.62 -7.77 -5.18
CA GLN A 143 11.83 -7.04 -4.83
C GLN A 143 11.63 -6.20 -3.56
N ASP A 144 12.73 -5.91 -2.85
CA ASP A 144 12.67 -5.03 -1.70
C ASP A 144 12.27 -3.61 -2.12
N ALA A 145 11.39 -2.98 -1.33
CA ALA A 145 10.80 -1.67 -1.58
C ALA A 145 10.00 -1.55 -2.90
N ALA A 146 9.48 -2.67 -3.42
CA ALA A 146 8.64 -2.67 -4.62
C ALA A 146 7.14 -2.50 -4.30
N PRO A 147 6.37 -1.80 -5.15
CA PRO A 147 4.92 -1.78 -5.03
C PRO A 147 4.33 -3.16 -5.31
N VAL A 148 3.28 -3.53 -4.59
CA VAL A 148 2.54 -4.78 -4.78
C VAL A 148 1.04 -4.55 -4.78
N GLU A 149 0.33 -5.32 -5.59
CA GLU A 149 -1.12 -5.30 -5.71
C GLU A 149 -1.79 -6.44 -4.93
N TYR A 150 -3.09 -6.30 -4.65
CA TYR A 150 -3.85 -7.37 -4.01
C TYR A 150 -3.84 -8.66 -4.87
N GLY A 151 -3.51 -9.79 -4.24
CA GLY A 151 -3.44 -11.08 -4.90
C GLY A 151 -2.16 -11.32 -5.69
N GLU A 152 -1.25 -10.35 -5.76
CA GLU A 152 0.04 -10.51 -6.42
C GLU A 152 0.90 -11.59 -5.70
N PRO A 153 1.50 -12.54 -6.42
CA PRO A 153 2.31 -13.58 -5.80
C PRO A 153 3.64 -13.01 -5.29
N LEU A 154 3.94 -13.24 -4.01
CA LEU A 154 5.11 -12.69 -3.33
C LEU A 154 6.23 -13.72 -3.17
N ILE A 155 5.89 -14.90 -2.66
CA ILE A 155 6.87 -15.93 -2.25
C ILE A 155 6.28 -17.31 -2.51
N VAL A 156 7.09 -18.28 -2.95
CA VAL A 156 6.67 -19.68 -3.09
C VAL A 156 7.21 -20.50 -1.91
N ILE A 157 6.31 -21.22 -1.24
CA ILE A 157 6.64 -22.10 -0.10
C ILE A 157 6.19 -23.51 -0.43
N GLU A 158 7.12 -24.47 -0.44
CA GLU A 158 6.85 -25.90 -0.65
C GLU A 158 6.82 -26.70 0.66
#